data_AF-A0A6N7M0L2-F1
#
_entry.id   AF-A0A6N7M0L2-F1
#
_cell.length_a   1.000
_cell.length_b   1.000
_cell.length_c   1.000
_cell.angle_alpha   90.00
_cell.angle_beta   90.00
_cell.angle_gamma   90.00
#
_symmetry.space_group_name_H-M   'P 1'
#
loop_
_entity.id
_entity.type
_entity.pdbx_description
1 polymer ?
#
loop_
_entity_poly.entity_id
_entity_poly.type
_entity_poly.pdbx_seq_one_letter_code
_entity_poly.pdbx_strand_id
1 'polypeptide(L)'
;MKSLKLFFLVCGLALVLTQLASAIDKPYEGISADELMKIKYYIKHTKFAQDYQSTGHVWLITKGGFKRHRKFLRSRITLNRESDGIDYKDVVAFTEPRNVKGLAILTWTYSDPKKEQDVWLWLPSLRKIRRISQSQADDSFMGTDFTT
;
A
#
# COMPACT_ATOMS: atom_id res chain seq x y z
N MET A 1 -11.05 52.98 -0.61
CA MET A 1 -11.81 52.10 -1.53
C MET A 1 -10.94 51.33 -2.55
N LYS A 2 -9.64 51.07 -2.29
CA LYS A 2 -8.77 50.29 -3.21
C LYS A 2 -8.41 48.88 -2.70
N SER A 3 -8.56 48.59 -1.40
CA SER A 3 -8.20 47.29 -0.81
C SER A 3 -9.24 46.17 -1.01
N LEU A 4 -10.52 46.52 -1.19
CA LEU A 4 -11.60 45.53 -1.29
C LEU A 4 -11.59 44.76 -2.63
N LYS A 5 -11.13 45.39 -3.72
CA LYS A 5 -11.00 44.74 -5.04
C LYS A 5 -9.90 43.69 -5.08
N LEU A 6 -8.82 43.88 -4.29
CA LEU A 6 -7.71 42.93 -4.22
C LEU A 6 -8.11 41.66 -3.45
N PHE A 7 -8.96 41.79 -2.43
CA PHE A 7 -9.43 40.66 -1.63
C PHE A 7 -10.37 39.72 -2.40
N PHE A 8 -11.27 40.28 -3.21
CA PHE A 8 -12.14 39.49 -4.11
C PHE A 8 -11.35 38.76 -5.21
N LEU A 9 -10.28 39.37 -5.72
CA LEU A 9 -9.41 38.76 -6.73
C LEU A 9 -8.64 37.55 -6.18
N VAL A 10 -8.16 37.63 -4.94
CA VAL A 10 -7.39 36.56 -4.27
C VAL A 10 -8.29 35.38 -3.86
N CYS A 11 -9.51 35.64 -3.38
CA CYS A 11 -10.48 34.56 -3.10
C CYS A 11 -11.00 33.88 -4.39
N GLY A 12 -11.21 34.65 -5.47
CA GLY A 12 -11.60 34.09 -6.76
C GLY A 12 -10.53 33.18 -7.36
N LEU A 13 -9.25 33.57 -7.25
CA LEU A 13 -8.13 32.75 -7.73
C LEU A 13 -7.98 31.45 -6.92
N ALA A 14 -8.22 31.49 -5.60
CA ALA A 14 -8.19 30.32 -4.73
C ALA A 14 -9.34 29.32 -5.00
N LEU A 15 -10.53 29.82 -5.38
CA LEU A 15 -11.65 28.96 -5.80
C LEU A 15 -11.42 28.31 -7.17
N VAL A 16 -10.74 28.98 -8.09
CA VAL A 16 -10.40 28.42 -9.41
C VAL A 16 -9.27 27.38 -9.30
N LEU A 17 -8.28 27.62 -8.44
CA LEU A 17 -7.19 26.67 -8.16
C LEU A 17 -7.69 25.39 -7.47
N THR A 18 -8.75 25.46 -6.66
CA THR A 18 -9.34 24.28 -6.01
C THR A 18 -10.17 23.43 -6.97
N GLN A 19 -10.79 24.02 -8.00
CA GLN A 19 -11.52 23.26 -9.04
C GLN A 19 -10.58 22.48 -9.98
N LEU A 20 -9.37 22.99 -10.25
CA LEU A 20 -8.36 22.33 -11.09
C LEU A 20 -7.77 21.05 -10.45
N ALA A 21 -7.87 20.88 -9.13
CA ALA A 21 -7.28 19.74 -8.43
C ALA A 21 -8.16 18.48 -8.38
N SER A 22 -9.33 18.49 -9.03
CA SER A 22 -10.32 17.39 -8.91
C SER A 22 -10.80 16.81 -10.25
N ALA A 23 -10.12 17.12 -11.35
CA ALA A 23 -10.30 16.35 -12.57
C ALA A 23 -9.56 15.01 -12.38
N ILE A 24 -10.31 13.93 -12.10
CA ILE A 24 -9.80 12.59 -12.37
C ILE A 24 -9.57 12.55 -13.87
N ASP A 25 -8.30 12.58 -14.31
CA ASP A 25 -7.96 12.46 -15.71
C ASP A 25 -8.69 11.25 -16.28
N LYS A 26 -9.59 11.51 -17.23
CA LYS A 26 -10.27 10.43 -17.92
C LYS A 26 -9.19 9.63 -18.66
N PRO A 27 -9.21 8.30 -18.58
CA PRO A 27 -8.31 7.50 -19.40
C PRO A 27 -8.48 7.88 -20.88
N TYR A 28 -7.36 7.92 -21.62
CA TYR A 28 -7.32 8.33 -23.03
C TYR A 28 -8.48 7.71 -23.84
N GLU A 29 -9.12 8.48 -24.73
CA GLU A 29 -10.18 7.93 -25.58
C GLU A 29 -9.66 6.72 -26.37
N GLY A 30 -10.37 5.59 -26.28
CA GLY A 30 -10.03 4.35 -26.99
C GLY A 30 -9.16 3.34 -26.22
N ILE A 31 -8.67 3.66 -25.01
CA ILE A 31 -7.91 2.69 -24.21
C ILE A 31 -8.81 1.63 -23.57
N SER A 32 -8.40 0.36 -23.67
CA SER A 32 -9.10 -0.75 -23.02
C SER A 32 -8.82 -0.81 -21.51
N ALA A 33 -9.71 -1.49 -20.76
CA ALA A 33 -9.50 -1.74 -19.34
C ALA A 33 -8.22 -2.56 -19.05
N ASP A 34 -7.85 -3.48 -19.95
CA ASP A 34 -6.64 -4.28 -19.85
C ASP A 34 -5.37 -3.41 -20.01
N GLU A 35 -5.36 -2.52 -21.00
CA GLU A 35 -4.24 -1.59 -21.21
C GLU A 35 -4.09 -0.61 -20.03
N LEU A 36 -5.21 -0.10 -19.50
CA LEU A 36 -5.18 0.71 -18.28
C LEU A 36 -4.61 -0.05 -17.09
N MET A 37 -5.00 -1.31 -16.91
CA MET A 37 -4.49 -2.14 -15.82
C MET A 37 -2.98 -2.37 -15.96
N LYS A 38 -2.49 -2.64 -17.17
CA LYS A 38 -1.06 -2.79 -17.46
C LYS A 38 -0.27 -1.52 -17.16
N ILE A 39 -0.78 -0.36 -17.58
CA ILE A 39 -0.15 0.94 -17.29
C ILE A 39 -0.11 1.18 -15.78
N LYS A 40 -1.24 0.99 -15.08
CA LYS A 40 -1.33 1.15 -13.63
C LYS A 40 -0.36 0.22 -12.90
N TYR A 41 -0.28 -1.04 -13.32
CA TYR A 41 0.64 -2.02 -12.76
C TYR A 41 2.09 -1.56 -12.93
N TYR A 42 2.48 -1.18 -14.16
CA TYR A 42 3.81 -0.69 -14.48
C TYR A 42 4.17 0.58 -13.68
N ILE A 43 3.27 1.56 -13.57
CA ILE A 43 3.52 2.78 -12.79
C ILE A 43 3.71 2.46 -11.29
N LYS A 44 2.83 1.63 -10.73
CA LYS A 44 2.83 1.30 -9.30
C LYS A 44 4.04 0.47 -8.88
N HIS A 45 4.49 -0.43 -9.74
CA HIS A 45 5.46 -1.46 -9.37
C HIS A 45 6.85 -1.27 -9.98
N THR A 46 7.01 -0.58 -11.12
CA THR A 46 8.31 -0.52 -11.81
C THR A 46 8.82 0.91 -12.00
N LYS A 47 8.11 1.76 -12.75
CA LYS A 47 8.71 2.99 -13.33
C LYS A 47 9.10 4.06 -12.30
N PHE A 48 8.36 4.15 -11.20
CA PHE A 48 8.56 5.18 -10.17
C PHE A 48 8.67 4.59 -8.76
N ALA A 49 8.72 3.27 -8.65
CA ALA A 49 8.87 2.61 -7.37
C ALA A 49 10.29 2.87 -6.84
N GLN A 50 10.36 3.54 -5.70
CA GLN A 50 11.60 3.72 -4.94
C GLN A 50 11.50 2.90 -3.66
N ASP A 51 12.65 2.62 -3.07
CA ASP A 51 12.70 2.10 -1.72
C ASP A 51 11.95 3.05 -0.79
N TYR A 52 11.10 2.49 0.05
CA TYR A 52 10.34 3.30 0.99
C TYR A 52 10.30 2.66 2.36
N GLN A 53 10.30 3.52 3.36
CA GLN A 53 10.04 3.18 4.74
C GLN A 53 8.83 3.98 5.23
N SER A 54 7.97 3.33 6.00
CA SER A 54 6.78 3.97 6.53
C SER A 54 6.43 3.42 7.90
N THR A 55 5.79 4.27 8.70
CA THR A 55 5.07 3.85 9.90
C THR A 55 3.59 3.81 9.55
N GLY A 56 2.94 2.69 9.84
CA GLY A 56 1.52 2.51 9.61
C GLY A 56 0.76 2.24 10.90
N HIS A 57 -0.54 2.54 10.85
CA HIS A 57 -1.49 2.28 11.92
C HIS A 57 -2.68 1.49 11.36
N VAL A 58 -3.07 0.43 12.06
CA VAL A 58 -4.27 -0.36 11.74
C VAL A 58 -5.26 -0.21 12.88
N TRP A 59 -6.47 0.22 12.56
CA TRP A 59 -7.60 0.22 13.47
C TRP A 59 -8.58 -0.87 13.04
N LEU A 60 -8.76 -1.88 13.89
CA LEU A 60 -9.77 -2.90 13.69
C LEU A 60 -11.00 -2.50 14.50
N ILE A 61 -12.14 -2.29 13.85
CA ILE A 61 -13.37 -1.84 14.49
C ILE A 61 -14.45 -2.88 14.21
N THR A 62 -14.94 -3.54 15.25
CA THR A 62 -16.01 -4.53 15.13
C THR A 62 -17.38 -3.84 14.99
N LYS A 63 -18.39 -4.58 14.52
CA LYS A 63 -19.79 -4.10 14.45
C LYS A 63 -20.31 -3.58 15.81
N GLY A 64 -19.86 -4.16 16.92
CA GLY A 64 -20.22 -3.72 18.28
C GLY A 64 -19.46 -2.48 18.77
N GLY A 65 -18.64 -1.85 17.93
CA GLY A 65 -17.88 -0.64 18.28
C GLY A 65 -16.56 -0.88 18.99
N PHE A 66 -16.23 -2.13 19.34
CA PHE A 66 -14.94 -2.46 19.95
C PHE A 66 -13.78 -2.19 18.97
N LYS A 67 -12.76 -1.45 19.44
CA LYS A 67 -11.61 -1.01 18.64
C LYS A 67 -10.32 -1.67 19.11
N ARG A 68 -9.53 -2.19 18.18
CA ARG A 68 -8.12 -2.58 18.40
C ARG A 68 -7.24 -1.71 17.53
N HIS A 69 -6.13 -1.25 18.09
CA HIS A 69 -5.12 -0.49 17.36
C HIS A 69 -3.83 -1.30 17.29
N ARG A 70 -3.15 -1.24 16.13
CA ARG A 70 -1.82 -1.81 15.92
C ARG A 70 -0.94 -0.79 15.20
N LYS A 71 0.33 -0.73 15.55
CA LYS A 71 1.34 0.07 14.86
C LYS A 71 2.35 -0.86 14.22
N PHE A 72 2.79 -0.54 13.01
CA PHE A 72 3.80 -1.31 12.30
C PHE A 72 4.80 -0.39 11.58
N LEU A 73 5.99 -0.92 11.36
CA LEU A 73 6.96 -0.38 10.43
C LEU A 73 6.90 -1.22 9.16
N ARG A 74 7.00 -0.56 8.02
CA ARG A 74 7.07 -1.22 6.72
C ARG A 74 8.27 -0.69 5.95
N SER A 75 9.05 -1.60 5.39
CA SER A 75 10.16 -1.26 4.50
C SER A 75 10.02 -2.07 3.22
N ARG A 76 10.13 -1.40 2.08
CA ARG A 76 10.19 -2.02 0.77
C ARG A 76 11.50 -1.67 0.09
N ILE A 77 12.09 -2.68 -0.55
CA ILE A 77 13.20 -2.48 -1.48
C ILE A 77 12.79 -2.92 -2.88
N THR A 78 13.00 -2.06 -3.87
CA THR A 78 12.74 -2.36 -5.28
C THR A 78 14.00 -2.93 -5.89
N LEU A 79 13.91 -4.13 -6.46
CA LEU A 79 15.05 -4.87 -6.98
C LEU A 79 15.06 -4.89 -8.51
N ASN A 80 13.90 -5.10 -9.15
CA ASN A 80 13.77 -5.21 -10.60
C ASN A 80 14.87 -6.08 -11.25
N ARG A 81 15.17 -7.23 -10.64
CA ARG A 81 16.28 -8.10 -11.05
C ARG A 81 15.81 -9.10 -12.09
N GLU A 82 16.43 -9.07 -13.27
CA GLU A 82 16.16 -10.07 -14.32
C GLU A 82 16.59 -11.49 -13.92
N SER A 83 17.66 -11.63 -13.11
CA SER A 83 18.27 -12.92 -12.75
C SER A 83 17.32 -13.91 -12.06
N ASP A 84 16.44 -13.41 -11.21
CA ASP A 84 15.52 -14.18 -10.36
C ASP A 84 14.05 -13.73 -10.55
N GLY A 85 13.83 -12.75 -11.43
CA GLY A 85 12.52 -12.17 -11.74
C GLY A 85 11.88 -11.50 -10.53
N ILE A 86 12.66 -11.06 -9.53
CA ILE A 86 12.13 -10.40 -8.34
C ILE A 86 11.97 -8.90 -8.62
N ASP A 87 10.73 -8.45 -8.49
CA ASP A 87 10.34 -7.05 -8.63
C ASP A 87 10.73 -6.27 -7.36
N TYR A 88 10.14 -6.64 -6.21
CA TYR A 88 10.44 -6.02 -4.93
C TYR A 88 10.33 -6.99 -3.75
N LYS A 89 10.96 -6.62 -2.64
CA LYS A 89 10.78 -7.28 -1.34
C LYS A 89 10.20 -6.29 -0.36
N ASP A 90 9.22 -6.73 0.42
CA ASP A 90 8.48 -5.91 1.37
C ASP A 90 8.48 -6.60 2.74
N VAL A 91 8.81 -5.85 3.79
CA VAL A 91 8.72 -6.33 5.17
C VAL A 91 7.78 -5.43 5.96
N VAL A 92 6.86 -6.04 6.70
CA VAL A 92 5.97 -5.36 7.64
C VAL A 92 6.23 -5.95 9.03
N ALA A 93 6.59 -5.13 10.01
CA ALA A 93 6.87 -5.55 11.37
C ALA A 93 6.02 -4.76 12.37
N PHE A 94 5.21 -5.47 13.17
CA PHE A 94 4.38 -4.86 14.19
C PHE A 94 5.23 -4.42 15.38
N THR A 95 5.08 -3.16 15.78
CA THR A 95 5.80 -2.56 16.90
C THR A 95 4.93 -2.45 18.15
N GLU A 96 3.62 -2.33 17.97
CA GLU A 96 2.63 -2.20 19.06
C GLU A 96 1.30 -2.88 18.68
N PRO A 97 0.51 -3.33 19.67
CA PRO A 97 0.80 -3.42 21.12
C PRO A 97 1.70 -4.62 21.49
N ARG A 98 2.03 -4.77 22.79
CA ARG A 98 2.99 -5.78 23.29
C ARG A 98 2.69 -7.21 22.82
N ASN A 99 1.42 -7.60 22.72
CA ASN A 99 1.00 -8.94 22.32
C ASN A 99 1.27 -9.27 20.83
N VAL A 100 1.44 -8.27 19.97
CA VAL A 100 1.80 -8.44 18.55
C VAL A 100 3.18 -7.91 18.21
N LYS A 101 3.85 -7.28 19.17
CA LYS A 101 5.18 -6.68 18.98
C LYS A 101 6.18 -7.74 18.53
N GLY A 102 6.89 -7.43 17.45
CA GLY A 102 7.91 -8.28 16.86
C GLY A 102 7.36 -9.33 15.90
N LEU A 103 6.04 -9.42 15.70
CA LEU A 103 5.51 -10.19 14.58
C LEU A 103 5.85 -9.48 13.27
N ALA A 104 6.35 -10.22 12.29
CA ALA A 104 6.73 -9.64 11.01
C ALA A 104 6.34 -10.54 9.84
N ILE A 105 6.09 -9.91 8.69
CA ILE A 105 5.85 -10.59 7.43
C ILE A 105 6.88 -10.11 6.43
N LEU A 106 7.41 -11.05 5.66
CA LEU A 106 8.26 -10.81 4.50
C LEU A 106 7.51 -11.29 3.26
N THR A 107 7.40 -10.43 2.25
CA THR A 107 6.77 -10.73 0.97
C THR A 107 7.77 -10.50 -0.15
N TRP A 108 7.94 -11.50 -1.02
CA TRP A 108 8.68 -11.36 -2.27
C TRP A 108 7.68 -11.33 -3.42
N THR A 109 7.76 -10.29 -4.22
CA THR A 109 6.92 -10.13 -5.42
C THR A 109 7.77 -10.29 -6.66
N TYR A 110 7.20 -10.94 -7.66
CA TYR A 110 7.86 -11.23 -8.92
C TYR A 110 7.32 -10.36 -10.05
N SER A 111 8.17 -10.10 -11.04
CA SER A 111 7.81 -9.30 -12.21
C SER A 111 6.86 -10.04 -13.15
N ASP A 112 6.87 -11.38 -13.13
CA ASP A 112 5.92 -12.20 -13.89
C ASP A 112 4.54 -12.18 -13.21
N PRO A 113 3.49 -11.65 -13.85
CA PRO A 113 2.15 -11.60 -13.28
C PRO A 113 1.51 -12.98 -13.07
N LYS A 114 2.03 -14.04 -13.70
CA LYS A 114 1.57 -15.43 -13.48
C LYS A 114 2.24 -16.09 -12.28
N LYS A 115 3.29 -15.48 -11.73
CA LYS A 115 4.03 -16.04 -10.60
C LYS A 115 3.48 -15.50 -9.29
N GLU A 116 3.07 -16.43 -8.45
CA GLU A 116 2.58 -16.15 -7.11
C GLU A 116 3.65 -15.53 -6.21
N GLN A 117 3.22 -14.68 -5.28
CA GLN A 117 4.12 -14.07 -4.30
C GLN A 117 4.51 -15.10 -3.23
N ASP A 118 5.77 -15.03 -2.79
CA ASP A 118 6.23 -15.79 -1.63
C ASP A 118 6.06 -14.96 -0.36
N VAL A 119 5.39 -15.55 0.64
CA VAL A 119 5.10 -14.88 1.90
C VAL A 119 5.60 -15.71 3.08
N TRP A 120 6.31 -15.07 4.00
CA TRP A 120 6.78 -15.66 5.25
C TRP A 120 6.31 -14.86 6.45
N LEU A 121 5.85 -15.56 7.48
CA LEU A 121 5.43 -15.03 8.76
C LEU A 121 6.47 -15.41 9.82
N TRP A 122 7.05 -14.41 10.47
CA TRP A 122 7.89 -14.55 11.65
C TRP A 122 7.04 -14.48 12.92
N LEU A 123 7.06 -15.56 13.70
CA LEU A 123 6.35 -15.68 14.97
C LEU A 123 7.33 -15.50 16.14
N PRO A 124 7.36 -14.33 16.81
CA PRO A 124 8.38 -14.01 17.81
C PRO A 124 8.28 -14.89 19.06
N SER A 125 7.08 -15.29 19.45
CA SER A 125 6.84 -16.16 20.61
C SER A 125 7.39 -17.57 20.42
N LEU A 126 7.39 -18.05 19.17
CA LEU A 126 7.88 -19.38 18.81
C LEU A 126 9.31 -19.37 18.26
N ARG A 127 9.83 -18.18 17.92
CA ARG A 127 11.07 -18.00 17.14
C ARG A 127 11.09 -18.85 15.87
N LYS A 128 9.95 -18.95 15.20
CA LYS A 128 9.76 -19.77 14.00
C LYS A 128 9.32 -18.92 12.83
N ILE A 129 9.76 -19.33 11.64
CA ILE A 129 9.30 -18.82 10.36
C ILE A 129 8.31 -19.83 9.79
N ARG A 130 7.15 -19.35 9.34
CA ARG A 130 6.17 -20.14 8.60
C ARG A 130 6.00 -19.53 7.21
N ARG A 131 6.08 -20.34 6.16
CA ARG A 131 5.66 -19.93 4.81
C ARG A 131 4.14 -19.99 4.72
N ILE A 132 3.53 -18.95 4.14
CA ILE A 132 2.09 -18.90 3.86
C ILE A 132 1.95 -19.16 2.36
N SER A 133 1.16 -20.17 1.99
CA SER A 133 0.82 -20.43 0.58
C SER A 133 -0.32 -19.52 0.14
N GLN A 134 -0.39 -19.18 -1.15
CA GLN A 134 -1.49 -18.36 -1.70
C GLN A 134 -2.87 -19.03 -1.52
N SER A 135 -2.93 -20.36 -1.45
CA SER A 135 -4.18 -21.07 -1.12
C SER A 135 -4.70 -20.79 0.31
N GLN A 136 -3.85 -20.24 1.19
CA GLN A 136 -4.20 -19.79 2.54
C GLN A 136 -4.32 -18.26 2.62
N ALA A 137 -4.22 -17.56 1.48
CA ALA A 137 -4.26 -16.11 1.40
C ALA A 137 -5.66 -15.55 1.72
N ASP A 138 -6.71 -16.32 1.41
CA ASP A 138 -8.09 -16.03 1.82
C ASP A 138 -8.33 -16.09 3.34
N ASP A 139 -7.35 -16.49 4.15
CA ASP A 139 -7.47 -16.42 5.61
C ASP A 139 -7.32 -14.96 6.09
N SER A 140 -8.09 -14.61 7.14
CA SER A 140 -8.07 -13.27 7.72
C SER A 140 -6.65 -12.94 8.19
N PHE A 141 -6.07 -11.89 7.62
CA PHE A 141 -4.74 -11.41 7.97
C PHE A 141 -4.73 -10.99 9.44
N MET A 142 -4.29 -11.90 10.30
CA MET A 142 -4.16 -11.71 11.74
C MET A 142 -5.44 -11.16 12.42
N GLY A 143 -6.61 -11.62 11.97
CA GLY A 143 -7.90 -11.19 12.49
C GLY A 143 -8.33 -9.78 12.04
N THR A 144 -7.75 -9.27 10.95
CA THR A 144 -8.20 -8.06 10.26
C THR A 144 -9.11 -8.40 9.09
N ASP A 145 -9.82 -7.41 8.55
CA ASP A 145 -10.59 -7.55 7.31
C ASP A 145 -9.70 -7.59 6.05
N PHE A 146 -8.37 -7.49 6.21
CA PHE A 146 -7.45 -7.77 5.12
C PHE A 146 -7.30 -9.28 4.96
N THR A 147 -7.31 -9.77 3.73
CA THR A 147 -6.83 -11.11 3.38
C THR A 147 -5.36 -10.99 2.96
N THR A 148 -4.59 -12.08 3.11
CA THR A 148 -3.20 -12.14 2.63
C THR A 148 -3.18 -12.42 1.13
#